data_AF-C0XQV5-F1
#
_entry.id   AF-C0XQV5-F1
#
_cell.length_a   1.000
_cell.length_b   1.000
_cell.length_c   1.000
_cell.angle_alpha   90.00
_cell.angle_beta   90.00
_cell.angle_gamma   90.00
#
_symmetry.space_group_name_H-M   'P 1'
#
loop_
_entity.id
_entity.type
_entity.pdbx_description
1 polymer ?
#
loop_
_entity_poly.entity_id
_entity_poly.type
_entity_poly.pdbx_seq_one_letter_code
_entity_poly.pdbx_strand_id
1 'polypeptide(L)'
;MPSTPRRAAIAVAAVLTAVTLTACSSGDVARNSVAVGGTFQSHSPGGQTEIIYAKEDRAPLPDFSGPSLMEEGEEISLSDFEGEVFVLNAWGQWCAPCRAEVDDLQLVQETLD
;
A
#
# COMPACT_ATOMS: atom_id res chain seq x y z
N MET A 1 4.07 -8.94 58.32
CA MET A 1 2.87 -8.41 57.64
C MET A 1 3.29 -7.22 56.77
N PRO A 2 3.48 -7.38 55.45
CA PRO A 2 3.92 -6.24 54.62
C PRO A 2 2.85 -5.14 54.65
N SER A 3 3.29 -3.92 54.92
CA SER A 3 2.43 -2.76 55.13
C SER A 3 1.56 -2.49 53.91
N THR A 4 0.28 -2.17 54.15
CA THR A 4 -0.75 -1.83 53.15
C THR A 4 -0.26 -0.93 52.00
N PRO A 5 0.56 0.12 52.20
CA PRO A 5 1.05 0.96 51.10
C PRO A 5 2.00 0.25 50.13
N ARG A 6 2.79 -0.74 50.59
CA ARG A 6 3.70 -1.51 49.71
C ARG A 6 2.94 -2.43 48.77
N ARG A 7 1.85 -3.03 49.24
CA ARG A 7 0.97 -3.86 48.40
C ARG A 7 0.27 -3.04 47.33
N ALA A 8 -0.18 -1.83 47.67
CA ALA A 8 -0.79 -0.91 46.72
C ALA A 8 0.20 -0.48 45.63
N ALA A 9 1.44 -0.13 46.00
CA ALA A 9 2.47 0.27 45.04
C ALA A 9 2.82 -0.85 44.04
N ILE A 10 2.94 -2.11 44.51
CA ILE A 10 3.22 -3.26 43.66
C ILE A 10 2.07 -3.52 42.68
N ALA A 11 0.82 -3.40 43.14
CA ALA A 11 -0.35 -3.57 42.29
C ALA A 11 -0.41 -2.51 41.18
N VAL A 12 -0.14 -1.24 41.51
CA VAL A 12 -0.10 -0.15 40.54
C VAL A 12 1.01 -0.35 39.51
N ALA A 13 2.21 -0.75 39.95
CA ALA A 13 3.32 -1.02 39.04
C ALA A 13 3.02 -2.20 38.08
N ALA A 14 2.37 -3.25 38.58
CA ALA A 14 1.98 -4.40 37.76
C ALA A 14 0.94 -4.01 36.69
N VAL A 15 -0.04 -3.18 37.06
CA VAL A 15 -1.06 -2.67 36.11
C VAL A 15 -0.42 -1.78 35.05
N LEU A 16 0.43 -0.83 35.45
CA LEU A 16 1.13 0.05 34.50
C LEU A 16 2.00 -0.74 33.53
N THR A 17 2.71 -1.75 34.03
CA THR A 17 3.53 -2.62 33.19
C THR A 17 2.67 -3.43 32.22
N ALA A 18 1.55 -3.99 32.66
CA ALA A 18 0.63 -4.70 31.77
C ALA A 18 0.06 -3.80 30.66
N VAL A 19 -0.26 -2.54 30.99
CA VAL A 19 -0.76 -1.53 30.03
C VAL A 19 0.30 -1.11 29.02
N THR A 20 1.57 -0.98 29.43
CA THR A 20 2.64 -0.65 28.49
C THR A 20 2.99 -1.83 27.57
N LEU A 21 2.89 -3.08 28.04
CA LEU A 21 3.10 -4.25 27.19
C LEU A 21 2.03 -4.43 26.10
N THR A 22 0.76 -4.12 26.38
CA THR A 22 -0.31 -4.17 25.36
C THR A 22 -0.19 -3.08 24.30
N ALA A 23 0.52 -1.99 24.57
CA ALA A 23 0.77 -0.94 23.57
C ALA A 23 1.66 -1.42 22.41
N CYS A 24 2.51 -2.44 22.62
CA CYS A 24 3.38 -3.00 21.58
C CYS A 24 2.66 -3.96 20.62
N SER A 25 1.44 -4.44 20.93
CA SER A 25 0.68 -5.30 20.01
C SER A 25 -0.25 -4.54 19.08
N SER A 26 -0.35 -3.21 19.22
CA SER A 26 -1.20 -2.36 18.37
C SER A 26 -0.40 -1.71 17.24
N GLY A 27 0.54 -2.47 16.66
CA GLY A 27 1.39 -2.05 15.54
C GLY A 27 0.76 -2.23 14.16
N ASP A 28 -0.44 -2.81 14.09
CA ASP A 28 -1.03 -3.27 12.82
C ASP A 28 -1.67 -2.17 11.97
N VAL A 29 -1.94 -0.99 12.55
CA VAL A 29 -2.65 0.10 11.84
C VAL A 29 -1.73 1.03 11.05
N ALA A 30 -0.40 0.90 11.17
CA ALA A 30 0.57 1.80 10.53
C ALA A 30 1.24 1.23 9.27
N ARG A 31 0.95 -0.03 8.88
CA ARG A 31 1.73 -0.76 7.86
C ARG A 31 0.97 -1.20 6.61
N ASN A 32 -0.35 -1.02 6.53
CA ASN A 32 -1.12 -1.48 5.38
C ASN A 32 -2.08 -0.41 4.86
N SER A 33 -1.78 0.12 3.68
CA SER A 33 -2.65 1.00 2.88
C SER A 33 -3.92 0.31 2.38
N VAL A 34 -4.12 -0.98 2.70
CA VAL A 34 -5.16 -1.84 2.11
C VAL A 34 -6.11 -2.49 3.13
N ALA A 35 -5.89 -2.30 4.43
CA ALA A 35 -6.68 -2.98 5.48
C ALA A 35 -7.38 -1.97 6.40
N VAL A 36 -8.43 -1.30 5.91
CA VAL A 36 -9.33 -0.53 6.77
C VAL A 36 -10.43 -1.46 7.27
N GLY A 37 -10.46 -1.75 8.57
CA GLY A 37 -11.54 -2.53 9.19
C GLY A 37 -11.51 -4.05 8.92
N GLY A 38 -10.39 -4.61 8.48
CA GLY A 38 -10.23 -6.06 8.27
C GLY A 38 -10.91 -6.60 7.01
N THR A 39 -11.43 -5.72 6.14
CA THR A 39 -12.01 -6.09 4.85
C THR A 39 -11.13 -5.53 3.72
N PHE A 40 -10.82 -6.37 2.73
CA PHE A 40 -10.17 -5.94 1.49
C PHE A 40 -11.20 -5.26 0.61
N GLN A 41 -11.35 -3.93 0.71
CA GLN A 41 -12.27 -3.19 -0.15
C GLN A 41 -11.46 -2.44 -1.22
N SER A 42 -11.44 -3.00 -2.44
CA SER A 42 -11.04 -2.24 -3.61
C SER A 42 -12.18 -1.30 -4.00
N HIS A 43 -11.94 0.01 -3.91
CA HIS A 43 -12.93 1.03 -4.27
C HIS A 43 -12.77 1.43 -5.73
N SER A 44 -13.24 0.58 -6.64
CA SER A 44 -13.47 1.00 -8.02
C SER A 44 -14.83 1.71 -8.12
N PRO A 45 -14.97 2.79 -8.91
CA PRO A 45 -16.25 3.41 -9.19
C PRO A 45 -17.32 2.37 -9.60
N GLY A 46 -18.37 2.25 -8.78
CA GLY A 46 -19.46 1.30 -9.02
C GLY A 46 -19.09 -0.18 -8.79
N GLY A 47 -17.95 -0.49 -8.17
CA GLY A 47 -17.52 -1.88 -7.93
C GLY A 47 -17.04 -2.62 -9.18
N GLN A 48 -16.72 -1.89 -10.25
CA GLN A 48 -16.27 -2.46 -11.52
C GLN A 48 -14.80 -2.90 -11.45
N THR A 49 -14.49 -4.06 -12.03
CA THR A 49 -13.10 -4.55 -12.15
C THR A 49 -12.41 -4.05 -13.41
N GLU A 50 -13.18 -3.53 -14.36
CA GLU A 50 -12.71 -2.97 -15.62
C GLU A 50 -13.50 -1.69 -15.92
N ILE A 51 -12.80 -0.63 -16.31
CA ILE A 51 -13.40 0.68 -16.61
C ILE A 51 -12.84 1.16 -17.94
N ILE A 52 -13.72 1.34 -18.92
CA ILE A 52 -13.36 1.80 -20.25
C ILE A 52 -13.98 3.18 -20.47
N TYR A 53 -13.14 4.17 -20.78
CA TYR A 53 -13.56 5.53 -21.09
C TYR A 53 -13.67 5.74 -22.60
N ALA A 54 -14.82 6.25 -23.05
CA ALA A 54 -14.97 6.80 -24.39
C ALA A 54 -13.97 7.96 -24.58
N LYS A 55 -13.59 8.24 -25.82
CA LYS A 55 -12.49 9.18 -26.11
C LYS A 55 -12.80 10.58 -25.57
N GLU A 56 -14.05 10.99 -25.66
CA GLU A 56 -14.61 12.26 -25.16
C GLU A 56 -14.62 12.38 -23.63
N ASP A 57 -14.59 11.26 -22.91
CA ASP A 57 -14.66 11.22 -21.45
C ASP A 57 -13.26 11.11 -20.79
N ARG A 58 -12.19 10.98 -21.59
CA ARG A 58 -10.82 10.86 -21.08
C ARG A 58 -10.30 12.22 -20.61
N ALA A 59 -10.04 12.35 -19.32
CA ALA A 59 -9.39 13.51 -18.73
C ALA A 59 -7.85 13.40 -18.85
N PRO A 60 -7.12 14.53 -18.92
CA PRO A 60 -5.67 14.51 -18.80
C PRO A 60 -5.26 13.97 -17.42
N LEU A 61 -4.18 13.21 -17.39
CA LEU A 61 -3.57 12.80 -16.13
C LEU A 61 -2.83 13.99 -15.50
N PRO A 62 -2.79 14.10 -14.15
CA PRO A 62 -1.89 15.02 -13.49
C PRO A 62 -0.44 14.64 -13.76
N ASP A 63 0.46 15.57 -13.47
CA ASP A 63 1.88 15.26 -13.47
C ASP A 63 2.17 14.16 -12.43
N PHE A 64 2.75 13.06 -12.90
CA PHE A 64 2.95 11.85 -12.12
C PHE A 64 4.39 11.40 -12.31
N SER A 65 5.17 11.51 -11.24
CA SER A 65 6.56 11.09 -11.20
C SER A 65 6.86 10.34 -9.91
N GLY A 66 7.99 9.61 -9.93
CA GLY A 66 8.48 8.88 -8.78
C GLY A 66 9.92 8.39 -8.96
N PRO A 67 10.56 7.91 -7.89
CA PRO A 67 11.92 7.40 -7.97
C PRO A 67 11.97 6.11 -8.81
N SER A 68 13.02 5.97 -9.61
CA SER A 68 13.31 4.71 -10.31
C SER A 68 13.59 3.59 -9.30
N LEU A 69 13.04 2.41 -9.60
CA LEU A 69 13.35 1.20 -8.83
C LEU A 69 14.72 0.62 -9.20
N MET A 70 15.18 0.85 -10.43
CA MET A 70 16.40 0.25 -10.99
C MET A 70 17.63 1.13 -10.78
N GLU A 71 17.46 2.46 -10.79
CA GLU A 71 18.55 3.43 -10.77
C GLU A 71 18.39 4.38 -9.57
N GLU A 72 19.26 4.24 -8.58
CA GLU A 72 19.18 5.03 -7.34
C GLU A 72 19.45 6.51 -7.63
N GLY A 73 18.52 7.37 -7.22
CA GLY A 73 18.60 8.83 -7.39
C GLY A 73 18.04 9.34 -8.72
N GLU A 74 17.57 8.45 -9.59
CA GLU A 74 16.81 8.82 -10.79
C GLU A 74 15.32 8.98 -10.49
N GLU A 75 14.70 9.95 -11.14
CA GLU A 75 13.24 10.18 -11.12
C GLU A 75 12.69 9.86 -12.51
N ILE A 76 11.59 9.11 -12.56
CA ILE A 76 10.86 8.76 -13.78
C ILE A 76 9.53 9.51 -13.76
N SER A 77 9.17 10.15 -14.87
CA SER A 77 7.91 10.86 -15.05
C SER A 77 7.12 10.32 -16.25
N LEU A 78 5.78 10.44 -16.20
CA LEU A 78 4.95 10.16 -17.38
C LEU A 78 5.26 11.07 -18.57
N SER A 79 5.82 12.26 -18.33
CA SER A 79 6.23 13.18 -19.40
C SER A 79 7.39 12.64 -20.24
N ASP A 80 8.16 11.69 -19.71
CA ASP A 80 9.29 11.08 -20.43
C ASP A 80 8.82 10.17 -21.58
N PHE A 81 7.53 9.77 -21.56
CA PHE A 81 6.89 8.88 -22.53
C PHE A 81 5.81 9.60 -23.37
N GLU A 82 5.91 10.92 -23.54
CA GLU A 82 4.91 11.70 -24.29
C GLU A 82 4.74 11.20 -25.74
N GLY A 83 3.49 10.94 -26.12
CA GLY A 83 3.13 10.48 -27.47
C GLY A 83 3.13 8.96 -27.65
N GLU A 84 3.55 8.22 -26.62
CA GLU A 84 3.55 6.76 -26.61
C GLU A 84 2.33 6.20 -25.89
N VAL A 85 1.98 4.94 -26.19
CA VAL A 85 0.96 4.21 -25.43
C VAL A 85 1.63 3.65 -24.19
N PHE A 86 1.22 4.11 -23.01
CA PHE A 86 1.79 3.69 -21.74
C PHE A 86 0.82 2.86 -20.90
N VAL A 87 1.32 1.80 -20.26
CA VAL A 87 0.56 0.93 -19.35
C VAL A 87 1.04 1.11 -17.93
N LEU A 88 0.19 1.68 -17.07
CA LEU A 88 0.46 1.79 -15.63
C LEU A 88 0.00 0.53 -14.90
N ASN A 89 0.93 -0.17 -14.27
CA ASN A 89 0.66 -1.36 -13.45
C ASN A 89 1.12 -1.13 -12.00
N ALA A 90 0.18 -1.19 -11.05
CA ALA A 90 0.47 -1.10 -9.63
C ALA A 90 0.66 -2.51 -9.05
N TRP A 91 1.89 -2.86 -8.66
CA TRP A 91 2.24 -4.21 -8.22
C TRP A 91 3.15 -4.23 -6.99
N GLY A 92 3.34 -5.44 -6.44
CA GLY A 92 4.36 -5.70 -5.44
C GLY A 92 4.70 -7.19 -5.33
N GLN A 93 5.95 -7.53 -5.01
CA GLN A 93 6.44 -8.91 -4.99
C GLN A 93 5.62 -9.86 -4.08
N TRP A 94 5.03 -9.34 -3.00
CA TRP A 94 4.24 -10.10 -2.04
C TRP A 94 2.82 -10.38 -2.53
N CYS A 95 2.33 -9.64 -3.54
CA CYS A 95 0.99 -9.77 -4.11
C CYS A 95 0.92 -11.03 -5.00
N ALA A 96 0.11 -12.01 -4.59
CA ALA A 96 -0.04 -13.25 -5.35
C ALA A 96 -0.63 -13.06 -6.75
N PRO A 97 -1.71 -12.26 -6.95
CA PRO A 97 -2.20 -11.94 -8.29
C PRO A 97 -1.14 -11.28 -9.18
N CYS A 98 -0.42 -10.30 -8.63
CA CYS A 98 0.61 -9.57 -9.37
C CYS A 98 1.74 -10.49 -9.88
N ARG A 99 2.13 -11.48 -9.09
CA ARG A 99 3.10 -12.50 -9.54
C ARG A 99 2.54 -13.42 -10.63
N ALA A 100 1.23 -13.64 -10.66
CA ALA A 100 0.60 -14.45 -11.70
C ALA A 100 0.53 -13.70 -13.04
N GLU A 101 0.50 -12.36 -13.03
CA GLU A 101 0.39 -11.51 -14.22
C GLU A 101 1.73 -11.07 -14.82
N VAL A 102 2.86 -11.33 -14.15
CA VAL A 102 4.17 -10.75 -14.54
C VAL A 102 4.63 -11.17 -15.93
N ASP A 103 4.39 -12.43 -16.32
CA ASP A 103 4.79 -12.94 -17.64
C ASP A 103 3.96 -12.28 -18.76
N ASP A 104 2.66 -12.01 -18.50
CA ASP A 104 1.80 -11.31 -19.45
C ASP A 104 2.21 -9.84 -19.61
N LEU A 105 2.59 -9.18 -18.51
CA LEU A 105 3.10 -7.81 -18.55
C LEU A 105 4.42 -7.71 -19.31
N GLN A 106 5.31 -8.68 -19.16
CA GLN A 106 6.55 -8.76 -19.92
C GLN A 106 6.28 -8.91 -21.42
N LEU A 107 5.31 -9.75 -21.80
CA LEU A 107 4.90 -9.91 -23.20
C LEU A 107 4.33 -8.60 -23.78
N VAL A 108 3.53 -7.86 -23.00
CA VAL A 108 3.00 -6.55 -23.42
C VAL A 108 4.14 -5.56 -23.67
N GLN A 109 5.12 -5.48 -22.77
CA GLN A 109 6.29 -4.61 -22.93
C GLN A 109 7.02 -4.92 -24.26
N GLU A 110 7.36 -6.19 -24.49
CA GLU A 110 8.06 -6.62 -25.71
C GLU A 110 7.27 -6.39 -27.01
N THR A 111 5.95 -6.24 -26.91
CA THR A 111 5.07 -5.99 -28.05
C THR A 111 4.87 -4.49 -28.32
N LEU A 112 4.99 -3.65 -27.30
CA LEU A 112 4.86 -2.20 -27.41
C LEU A 112 6.17 -1.50 -27.76
N ASP A 113 7.32 -2.13 -27.43
CA ASP A 113 8.67 -1.74 -27.87
C ASP A 113 8.90 -1.95 -29.39
#